data_AF-A0AAW2IJA3-F1
#
_entry.id   AF-A0AAW2IJA3-F1
#
_cell.length_a   1.000
_cell.length_b   1.000
_cell.length_c   1.000
_cell.angle_alpha   90.00
_cell.angle_beta   90.00
_cell.angle_gamma   90.00
#
_symmetry.space_group_name_H-M   'P 1'
#
loop_
_entity.id
_entity.type
_entity.pdbx_description
1 polymer ?
#
loop_
_entity_poly.entity_id
_entity_poly.type
_entity_poly.pdbx_seq_one_letter_code
_entity_poly.pdbx_strand_id
1 'polypeptide(L)'
;MAPVDEELTAFRTPKGIYCYKVMPFGLKNAGATYQRAMQKIFDDMLHKNVECYVDDLVVKSKKRENHFHDLRKVFERLRRYQLKMNPSKCAFGVTSGKFLGFIVRQRGIEIEQAKIDAILRMPEPRNIHDLKVYKEN
;
A
#
# COMPACT_ATOMS: atom_id res chain seq x y z
N MET A 1 -11.74 4.91 -15.01
CA MET A 1 -11.73 3.65 -15.78
C MET A 1 -11.45 4.02 -17.23
N ALA A 2 -10.91 3.13 -18.06
CA ALA A 2 -10.88 3.43 -19.49
C ALA A 2 -12.34 3.48 -19.98
N PRO A 3 -12.77 4.48 -20.75
CA PRO A 3 -14.19 4.62 -21.12
C PRO A 3 -14.79 3.37 -21.76
N VAL A 4 -13.99 2.64 -22.56
CA VAL A 4 -14.39 1.39 -23.22
C VAL A 4 -14.60 0.21 -22.26
N ASP A 5 -14.02 0.28 -21.05
CA ASP A 5 -14.09 -0.78 -20.04
C ASP A 5 -15.11 -0.46 -18.93
N GLU A 6 -15.74 0.72 -18.94
CA GLU A 6 -16.69 1.12 -17.89
C GLU A 6 -17.87 0.16 -17.79
N GLU A 7 -18.47 -0.21 -18.91
CA GLU A 7 -19.63 -1.12 -18.96
C GLU A 7 -19.30 -2.52 -18.44
N LEU A 8 -18.04 -2.96 -18.53
CA LEU A 8 -17.58 -4.25 -17.98
C LEU A 8 -17.61 -4.28 -16.44
N THR A 9 -17.76 -3.12 -15.80
CA THR A 9 -17.91 -2.99 -14.35
C THR A 9 -19.37 -2.81 -13.92
N ALA A 10 -20.32 -3.11 -14.80
CA ALA A 10 -21.74 -2.92 -14.51
C ALA A 10 -22.22 -3.80 -13.34
N PHE A 11 -23.06 -3.24 -12.49
CA PHE A 11 -23.74 -3.92 -11.39
C PHE A 11 -25.21 -3.51 -11.34
N ARG A 12 -26.06 -4.42 -10.86
CA ARG A 12 -27.50 -4.20 -10.73
C ARG A 12 -27.87 -3.80 -9.32
N THR A 13 -28.71 -2.79 -9.20
CA THR A 13 -29.44 -2.43 -7.99
C THR A 13 -30.95 -2.54 -8.24
N PRO A 14 -31.80 -2.49 -7.20
CA PRO A 14 -33.26 -2.39 -7.41
C PRO A 14 -33.69 -1.17 -8.24
N LYS A 15 -32.86 -0.12 -8.32
CA LYS A 15 -33.16 1.14 -9.03
C LYS A 15 -32.65 1.16 -10.47
N GLY A 16 -31.86 0.18 -10.90
CA GLY A 16 -31.28 0.15 -12.24
C GLY A 16 -29.89 -0.46 -12.30
N ILE A 17 -29.29 -0.39 -13.49
CA ILE A 17 -27.94 -0.86 -13.79
C ILE A 17 -27.00 0.34 -13.80
N TYR A 18 -25.86 0.22 -13.11
CA TYR A 18 -24.85 1.26 -12.97
C TYR A 18 -23.48 0.68 -13.30
N CYS A 19 -22.55 1.52 -13.75
CA CYS A 19 -21.14 1.16 -13.96
C CYS A 19 -20.21 2.13 -13.21
N TYR A 20 -18.97 1.72 -12.99
CA TYR A 20 -17.97 2.53 -12.30
C TYR A 20 -17.18 3.42 -13.27
N LYS A 21 -17.18 4.73 -13.04
CA LYS A 21 -16.33 5.71 -13.76
C LYS A 21 -14.87 5.71 -13.30
N VAL A 22 -14.62 5.25 -12.08
CA VAL A 22 -13.27 5.09 -11.50
C VAL A 22 -12.99 3.61 -11.28
N MET A 23 -11.75 3.22 -11.03
CA MET A 23 -11.42 1.82 -10.79
C MET A 23 -12.05 1.34 -9.46
N PRO A 24 -12.99 0.37 -9.47
CA PRO A 24 -13.57 -0.15 -8.24
C PRO A 24 -12.63 -1.12 -7.54
N PHE A 25 -12.92 -1.36 -6.26
CA PHE A 25 -12.32 -2.48 -5.51
C PHE A 25 -12.79 -3.83 -6.07
N GLY A 26 -11.98 -4.88 -5.85
CA GLY A 26 -12.31 -6.25 -6.22
C GLY A 26 -11.89 -6.66 -7.64
N LEU A 27 -11.43 -5.73 -8.49
CA LEU A 27 -10.84 -6.09 -9.78
C LEU A 27 -9.47 -6.75 -9.59
N LYS A 28 -9.27 -7.90 -10.26
CA LYS A 28 -8.03 -8.70 -10.20
C LYS A 28 -6.76 -7.87 -10.45
N ASN A 29 -6.82 -6.91 -11.38
CA ASN A 29 -5.66 -6.11 -11.79
C ASN A 29 -5.65 -4.69 -11.20
N ALA A 30 -6.51 -4.38 -10.23
CA ALA A 30 -6.56 -3.05 -9.63
C ALA A 30 -5.22 -2.67 -8.99
N GLY A 31 -4.66 -3.56 -8.16
CA GLY A 31 -3.39 -3.33 -7.46
C GLY A 31 -2.22 -3.12 -8.44
N ALA A 32 -2.12 -3.94 -9.49
CA ALA A 32 -1.09 -3.79 -10.52
C ALA A 32 -1.22 -2.47 -11.30
N THR A 33 -2.46 -2.06 -11.60
CA THR A 33 -2.74 -0.78 -12.26
C THR A 33 -2.34 0.40 -11.38
N TYR A 34 -2.70 0.35 -10.10
CA TYR A 34 -2.32 1.37 -9.12
C TYR A 34 -0.80 1.44 -8.96
N GLN A 35 -0.13 0.30 -8.77
CA GLN A 35 1.33 0.23 -8.66
C GLN A 35 2.03 0.86 -9.88
N ARG A 36 1.57 0.56 -11.09
CA ARG A 36 2.12 1.14 -12.32
C ARG A 36 1.91 2.65 -12.39
N ALA A 37 0.77 3.15 -11.91
CA ALA A 37 0.52 4.59 -11.81
C ALA A 37 1.47 5.25 -10.80
N MET A 38 1.61 4.69 -9.61
CA MET A 38 2.54 5.18 -8.57
C MET A 38 3.98 5.18 -9.06
N GLN A 39 4.41 4.13 -9.77
CA GLN A 39 5.74 4.07 -10.38
C GLN A 39 5.99 5.23 -11.34
N LYS A 40 5.04 5.51 -12.24
CA LYS A 40 5.15 6.63 -13.18
C LYS A 40 5.10 8.00 -12.49
N ILE A 41 4.24 8.15 -11.49
CA ILE A 41 4.04 9.43 -10.79
C ILE A 41 5.24 9.80 -9.93
N PHE A 42 5.94 8.82 -9.36
CA PHE A 42 7.06 9.05 -8.44
C PHE A 42 8.42 8.60 -8.98
N ASP A 43 8.54 8.29 -10.28
CA ASP A 43 9.73 7.70 -10.91
C ASP A 43 11.06 8.38 -10.50
N ASP A 44 11.09 9.71 -10.50
CA ASP A 44 12.27 10.50 -10.14
C ASP A 44 12.64 10.46 -8.65
N MET A 45 11.70 10.04 -7.78
CA MET A 45 11.78 10.00 -6.32
C MET A 45 11.87 8.57 -5.74
N LEU A 46 11.44 7.57 -6.52
CA LEU A 46 11.44 6.17 -6.12
C LEU A 46 12.83 5.69 -5.73
N HIS A 47 12.88 4.90 -4.66
CA HIS A 47 14.08 4.34 -4.04
C HIS A 47 15.09 5.36 -3.50
N LYS A 48 14.89 6.66 -3.75
CA LYS A 48 15.70 7.75 -3.20
C LYS A 48 15.13 8.25 -1.88
N ASN A 49 13.95 8.85 -1.95
CA ASN A 49 13.23 9.41 -0.80
C ASN A 49 11.77 8.94 -0.72
N VAL A 50 11.31 8.16 -1.70
CA VAL A 50 9.97 7.56 -1.71
C VAL A 50 10.06 6.05 -1.96
N GLU A 51 9.29 5.28 -1.20
CA GLU A 51 8.96 3.88 -1.53
C GLU A 51 7.45 3.77 -1.70
N CYS A 52 7.01 3.08 -2.75
CA CYS A 52 5.58 2.84 -3.02
C CYS A 52 5.32 1.34 -3.12
N TYR A 53 4.29 0.85 -2.43
CA TYR A 53 3.78 -0.50 -2.61
C TYR A 53 2.26 -0.51 -2.57
N VAL A 54 1.64 -0.79 -3.72
CA VAL A 54 0.21 -0.68 -3.96
C VAL A 54 -0.28 0.63 -3.33
N ASP A 55 -1.15 0.58 -2.32
CA ASP A 55 -1.77 1.74 -1.70
C ASP A 55 -0.90 2.43 -0.63
N ASP A 56 0.23 1.83 -0.24
CA ASP A 56 1.10 2.35 0.81
C ASP A 56 2.26 3.18 0.23
N LEU A 57 2.47 4.37 0.81
CA LEU A 57 3.52 5.32 0.43
C LEU A 57 4.40 5.64 1.64
N VAL A 58 5.71 5.45 1.52
CA VAL A 58 6.70 5.84 2.54
C VAL A 58 7.58 6.94 2.00
N VAL A 59 7.70 8.02 2.77
CA VAL A 59 8.67 9.08 2.52
C VAL A 59 9.79 8.94 3.54
N LYS A 60 11.03 8.87 3.06
CA LYS A 60 12.22 8.69 3.90
C LYS A 60 13.31 9.69 3.52
N SER A 61 14.05 10.13 4.52
CA SER A 61 15.14 11.08 4.36
C SER A 61 16.32 10.65 5.23
N LYS A 62 17.54 10.80 4.72
CA LYS A 62 18.76 10.45 5.49
C LYS A 62 18.98 11.36 6.70
N LYS A 63 18.56 12.61 6.58
CA LYS A 63 18.69 13.64 7.61
C LYS A 63 17.33 14.23 7.92
N ARG A 64 17.09 14.58 9.18
CA ARG A 64 15.80 15.10 9.65
C ARG A 64 15.47 16.45 9.00
N GLU A 65 16.48 17.29 8.77
CA GLU A 65 16.32 18.63 8.22
C GLU A 65 15.80 18.57 6.77
N ASN A 66 16.21 17.55 6.01
CA ASN A 66 15.77 17.34 4.63
C ASN A 66 14.34 16.82 4.55
N HIS A 67 13.80 16.24 5.62
CA HIS A 67 12.52 15.53 5.59
C HIS A 67 11.33 16.44 5.27
N PHE A 68 11.35 17.69 5.76
CA PHE A 68 10.32 18.67 5.41
C PHE A 68 10.34 19.03 3.92
N HIS A 69 11.52 19.08 3.30
CA HIS A 69 11.66 19.34 1.88
C HIS A 69 11.16 18.15 1.04
N ASP A 70 11.51 16.94 1.42
CA ASP A 70 11.05 15.71 0.76
C ASP A 70 9.53 15.58 0.85
N LEU A 71 8.94 15.79 2.04
CA LEU A 71 7.49 15.80 2.24
C LEU A 71 6.79 16.85 1.38
N ARG A 72 7.34 18.07 1.29
CA ARG A 72 6.79 19.13 0.45
C ARG A 72 6.70 18.68 -1.02
N LYS A 73 7.78 18.13 -1.57
CA LYS A 73 7.81 17.61 -2.94
C LYS A 73 6.79 16.50 -3.17
N VAL A 74 6.69 15.56 -2.23
CA VAL A 74 5.72 14.46 -2.31
C VAL A 74 4.29 15.01 -2.29
N PHE A 75 3.96 15.94 -1.38
CA PHE A 75 2.63 16.54 -1.31
C PHE A 75 2.29 17.37 -2.54
N GLU A 76 3.25 18.08 -3.13
CA GLU A 76 3.08 18.76 -4.43
C GLU A 76 2.78 17.76 -5.55
N ARG A 77 3.49 16.63 -5.58
CA ARG A 77 3.24 15.56 -6.55
C ARG A 77 1.84 14.96 -6.39
N LEU A 78 1.44 14.65 -5.15
CA LEU A 78 0.09 14.13 -4.86
C LEU A 78 -0.99 15.11 -5.31
N ARG A 79 -0.85 16.41 -5.01
CA ARG A 79 -1.80 17.45 -5.46
C ARG A 79 -1.87 17.54 -6.98
N ARG A 80 -0.72 17.54 -7.67
CA ARG A 80 -0.64 17.62 -9.14
C ARG A 80 -1.41 16.49 -9.82
N TYR A 81 -1.32 15.27 -9.28
CA TYR A 81 -2.01 14.10 -9.81
C TYR A 81 -3.35 13.81 -9.12
N GLN A 82 -3.83 14.72 -8.27
CA GLN A 82 -5.09 14.60 -7.52
C GLN A 82 -5.20 13.32 -6.68
N LEU A 83 -4.07 12.79 -6.24
CA LEU A 83 -4.00 11.66 -5.32
C LEU A 83 -4.32 12.15 -3.90
N LYS A 84 -5.20 11.42 -3.22
CA LYS A 84 -5.63 11.73 -1.86
C LYS A 84 -5.13 10.66 -0.90
N MET A 85 -4.59 11.12 0.23
CA MET A 85 -4.24 10.25 1.36
C MET A 85 -5.37 10.27 2.38
N ASN A 86 -5.52 9.18 3.14
CA ASN A 86 -6.40 9.15 4.29
C ASN A 86 -5.65 9.65 5.53
N PRO A 87 -5.93 10.87 6.05
CA PRO A 87 -5.14 11.46 7.13
C PRO A 87 -5.15 10.63 8.41
N SER A 88 -6.24 9.90 8.72
CA SER A 88 -6.32 9.07 9.92
C SER A 88 -5.43 7.83 9.87
N LYS A 89 -4.96 7.46 8.67
CA LYS A 89 -4.03 6.35 8.45
C LYS A 89 -2.59 6.80 8.21
N CYS A 90 -2.32 8.11 8.19
CA CYS A 90 -0.98 8.63 7.98
C CYS A 90 -0.22 8.79 9.31
N ALA A 91 1.04 8.39 9.32
CA ALA A 91 1.98 8.67 10.39
C ALA A 91 3.11 9.57 9.87
N PHE A 92 3.45 10.64 10.60
CA PHE A 92 4.44 11.63 10.18
C PHE A 92 5.52 11.82 11.24
N GLY A 93 6.75 12.11 10.78
CA GLY A 93 7.87 12.47 11.67
C GLY A 93 8.32 11.35 12.61
N VAL A 94 7.98 10.10 12.31
CA VAL A 94 8.33 8.95 13.13
C VAL A 94 9.75 8.47 12.82
N THR A 95 10.49 8.04 13.86
CA THR A 95 11.80 7.38 13.70
C THR A 95 11.67 5.87 13.47
N SER A 96 10.48 5.33 13.72
CA SER A 96 10.10 3.96 13.43
C SER A 96 8.62 3.87 13.06
N GLY A 97 8.27 3.03 12.09
CA GLY A 97 6.89 2.86 11.65
C GLY A 97 6.59 1.47 11.12
N LYS A 98 5.32 1.09 11.14
CA LYS A 98 4.84 -0.15 10.53
C LYS A 98 4.63 0.06 9.04
N PHE A 99 5.21 -0.79 8.21
CA PHE A 99 5.05 -0.75 6.75
C PHE A 99 5.04 -2.19 6.20
N LEU A 100 4.01 -2.54 5.43
CA LEU A 100 3.82 -3.90 4.87
C LEU A 100 3.94 -5.03 5.91
N GLY A 101 3.54 -4.76 7.15
CA GLY A 101 3.63 -5.72 8.25
C GLY A 101 5.03 -5.94 8.81
N PHE A 102 5.98 -5.06 8.50
CA PHE A 102 7.31 -4.97 9.13
C PHE A 102 7.44 -3.67 9.93
N ILE A 103 8.36 -3.65 10.89
CA ILE A 103 8.76 -2.44 11.61
C ILE A 103 10.00 -1.89 10.91
N VAL A 104 9.89 -0.71 10.32
CA VAL A 104 11.00 0.00 9.69
C VAL A 104 11.61 0.96 10.70
N ARG A 105 12.92 0.87 10.94
CA ARG A 105 13.70 1.75 11.83
C ARG A 105 14.97 2.23 11.14
N GLN A 106 15.66 3.19 11.74
CA GLN A 106 16.97 3.65 11.28
C GLN A 106 18.00 2.49 11.15
N ARG A 107 17.95 1.52 12.06
CA ARG A 107 18.88 0.37 12.09
C ARG A 107 18.54 -0.75 11.10
N GLY A 108 17.38 -0.69 10.43
CA GLY A 108 16.95 -1.71 9.48
C GLY A 108 15.46 -2.04 9.57
N ILE A 109 15.11 -3.20 9.01
CA ILE A 109 13.76 -3.74 8.97
C ILE A 109 13.66 -4.87 10.00
N GLU A 110 12.65 -4.81 10.86
CA GLU A 110 12.38 -5.78 11.91
C GLU A 110 11.01 -6.42 11.71
N ILE A 111 10.85 -7.65 12.19
CA ILE A 111 9.56 -8.32 12.25
C ILE A 111 8.86 -7.89 13.55
N GLU A 112 7.56 -7.65 13.48
CA GLU A 112 6.74 -7.36 14.66
C GLU A 112 6.74 -8.56 15.62
N GLN A 113 7.03 -8.33 16.91
CA GLN A 113 7.11 -9.40 17.91
C GLN A 113 5.86 -10.29 17.93
N ALA A 114 4.68 -9.70 17.75
CA ALA A 114 3.42 -10.44 17.69
C ALA A 114 3.38 -11.49 16.56
N LYS A 115 4.02 -11.23 15.40
CA LYS A 115 4.13 -12.22 14.32
C LYS A 115 5.08 -13.35 14.68
N ILE A 116 6.21 -13.01 15.31
CA ILE A 116 7.17 -14.00 15.80
C ILE A 116 6.47 -14.92 16.82
N ASP A 117 5.78 -14.32 17.80
CA ASP A 117 5.06 -15.05 18.84
C ASP A 117 3.95 -15.93 18.25
N ALA A 118 3.25 -15.45 17.21
CA ALA A 118 2.21 -16.22 16.54
C ALA A 118 2.78 -17.48 15.86
N ILE A 119 3.93 -17.38 15.19
CA ILE A 119 4.61 -18.53 14.58
C ILE A 119 5.12 -19.49 15.67
N LEU A 120 5.74 -18.98 16.74
CA LEU A 120 6.26 -19.80 17.83
C LEU A 120 5.17 -20.56 18.59
N ARG A 121 3.94 -20.00 18.66
CA ARG A 121 2.79 -20.63 19.32
C ARG A 121 1.92 -21.46 18.38
N MET A 122 2.26 -21.53 17.10
CA MET A 122 1.45 -22.24 16.11
C MET A 122 1.50 -23.74 16.39
N PRO A 123 0.34 -24.43 16.50
CA PRO A 123 0.32 -25.87 16.76
C PRO A 123 0.88 -26.63 15.56
N GLU A 124 1.46 -27.81 15.82
CA GLU A 124 1.93 -28.69 14.76
C GLU A 124 0.75 -29.12 13.87
N PRO A 125 0.87 -28.98 12.53
CA PRO A 125 -0.22 -29.30 11.62
C PRO A 125 -0.53 -30.80 11.65
N ARG A 126 -1.81 -31.15 11.79
CA ARG A 126 -2.23 -32.55 11.96
C ARG A 126 -2.72 -33.20 10.68
N ASN A 127 -2.97 -32.40 9.65
CA ASN A 127 -3.51 -32.86 8.38
C ASN A 127 -3.04 -31.96 7.23
N ILE A 128 -3.37 -32.35 6.00
CA ILE A 128 -2.94 -31.63 4.78
C ILE A 128 -3.53 -30.22 4.71
N HIS A 129 -4.74 -30.01 5.23
CA HIS A 129 -5.34 -28.67 5.29
C HIS A 129 -4.55 -27.77 6.25
N ASP A 130 -4.25 -28.25 7.46
CA ASP A 130 -3.42 -27.52 8.44
C ASP A 130 -2.03 -27.24 7.86
N LEU A 131 -1.42 -28.21 7.17
CA LEU A 131 -0.11 -28.05 6.55
C LEU A 131 -0.11 -27.01 5.42
N LYS A 132 -1.21 -26.89 4.66
CA LYS A 132 -1.37 -25.86 3.63
C LYS A 132 -1.45 -24.47 4.26
N VAL A 133 -2.26 -24.31 5.31
CA VAL A 133 -2.36 -23.05 6.07
C VAL A 133 -1.01 -22.71 6.74
N TYR A 134 -0.30 -23.71 7.26
CA TYR A 134 1.01 -23.55 7.90
C TYR A 134 2.08 -23.01 6.92
N LYS A 135 2.04 -23.39 5.64
CA LYS A 135 2.99 -22.91 4.62
C LYS A 135 2.72 -21.49 4.11
N GLU A 136 1.51 -20.96 4.31
CA GLU A 136 1.08 -19.65 3.79
C GLU A 136 1.28 -18.50 4.80
N ASN A 137 1.64 -18.81 6.05
CA ASN A 137 1.92 -17.85 7.13
C ASN A 137 3.42 -17.68 7.37
#